data_AF-A0AAI9W419-F1
#
_entry.id   AF-A0AAI9W419-F1
#
_cell.length_a   1.000
_cell.length_b   1.000
_cell.length_c   1.000
_cell.angle_alpha   90.00
_cell.angle_beta   90.00
_cell.angle_gamma   90.00
#
_symmetry.space_group_name_H-M   'P 1'
#
loop_
_entity.id
_entity.type
_entity.pdbx_description
1 polymer ?
#
loop_
_entity_poly.entity_id
_entity_poly.type
_entity_poly.pdbx_seq_one_letter_code
_entity_poly.pdbx_strand_id
1 'polypeptide(L)'
;VVDLSNIGSVLQHPSVAWVAPLPVLETKNDNARTHMGIETVDSFFVTDLDGSGQTVAVGDSGIDHDHGDFTNRIVGRTSVTPGDSSTADPSDGHGTHVACTVLGSGMRSSGTYNGVAPGASLYFQAMEDDDTGALYSYGINSMLNSAYNAGARLHTNSWGAGSGHGSYSTQSEDADDRTSTWDQYWSHEGMTVLFAAGNERDDGVSPPGTAKNVITVGGHKNRYSGSPDEMYYWSSRGPTDDGRLK
;
A
#
# COMPACT_ATOMS: atom_id res chain seq x y z
N VAL A 1 29.04 2.72 -23.45
CA VAL A 1 28.78 1.32 -23.87
C VAL A 1 29.97 0.85 -24.69
N VAL A 2 30.44 -0.39 -24.50
CA VAL A 2 31.51 -1.01 -25.29
C VAL A 2 30.91 -2.22 -25.99
N ASP A 3 31.16 -2.37 -27.28
CA ASP A 3 30.72 -3.54 -28.04
C ASP A 3 31.50 -4.79 -27.58
N LEU A 4 30.83 -5.94 -27.45
CA LEU A 4 31.43 -7.19 -26.97
C LEU A 4 32.67 -7.59 -27.79
N SER A 5 32.69 -7.31 -29.09
CA SER A 5 33.84 -7.55 -29.98
C SER A 5 35.10 -6.77 -29.59
N ASN A 6 34.95 -5.64 -28.88
CA ASN A 6 36.05 -4.77 -28.47
C ASN A 6 36.50 -5.00 -27.01
N ILE A 7 35.89 -5.91 -26.26
CA ILE A 7 36.34 -6.23 -24.89
C ILE A 7 37.80 -6.72 -24.87
N GLY A 8 38.21 -7.48 -25.90
CA GLY A 8 39.58 -8.01 -26.00
C GLY A 8 40.69 -6.95 -26.11
N SER A 9 40.41 -5.78 -26.70
CA SER A 9 41.38 -4.67 -26.77
C SER A 9 41.34 -3.79 -25.51
N VAL A 10 40.17 -3.62 -24.89
CA VAL A 10 40.04 -2.91 -23.60
C VAL A 10 40.79 -3.66 -22.49
N LEU A 11 40.69 -4.98 -22.43
CA LEU A 11 41.41 -5.82 -21.45
C LEU A 11 42.95 -5.81 -21.62
N GLN A 12 43.48 -5.36 -22.75
CA GLN A 12 44.92 -5.22 -22.99
C GLN A 12 45.48 -3.87 -22.50
N HIS A 13 44.62 -2.91 -22.14
CA HIS A 13 45.07 -1.60 -21.70
C HIS A 13 45.56 -1.66 -20.24
N PRO A 14 46.84 -1.34 -19.93
CA PRO A 14 47.46 -1.62 -18.62
C PRO A 14 46.88 -0.82 -17.44
N SER A 15 46.00 0.15 -17.69
CA SER A 15 45.24 0.88 -16.66
C SER A 15 43.89 0.24 -16.30
N VAL A 16 43.48 -0.84 -16.97
CA VAL A 16 42.19 -1.53 -16.73
C VAL A 16 42.40 -2.66 -15.73
N ALA A 17 41.91 -2.48 -14.50
CA ALA A 17 42.04 -3.48 -13.43
C ALA A 17 41.09 -4.67 -13.60
N TRP A 18 39.86 -4.43 -14.11
CA TRP A 18 38.87 -5.45 -14.44
C TRP A 18 37.80 -4.86 -15.38
N VAL A 19 37.02 -5.73 -16.02
CA VAL A 19 35.81 -5.38 -16.78
C VAL A 19 34.72 -6.37 -16.38
N ALA A 20 33.49 -5.89 -16.24
CA ALA A 20 32.31 -6.73 -16.01
C ALA A 20 31.13 -6.22 -16.86
N PRO A 21 30.13 -7.08 -17.15
CA PRO A 21 28.85 -6.61 -17.63
C PRO A 21 28.24 -5.64 -16.60
N LEU A 22 27.72 -4.51 -17.06
CA LEU A 22 26.80 -3.71 -16.26
C LEU A 22 25.54 -4.57 -16.03
N PRO A 23 25.09 -4.82 -14.80
CA PRO A 23 23.89 -5.60 -14.57
C PRO A 23 22.69 -4.87 -15.18
N VAL A 24 21.85 -5.60 -15.93
CA VAL A 24 20.54 -5.11 -16.33
C VAL A 24 19.69 -5.04 -15.07
N LEU A 25 19.35 -3.82 -14.65
CA LEU A 25 18.50 -3.61 -13.49
C LEU A 25 17.03 -3.81 -13.90
N GLU A 26 16.48 -4.98 -13.55
CA GLU A 26 15.08 -5.32 -13.79
C GLU A 26 14.24 -5.01 -12.54
N THR A 27 13.15 -4.25 -12.70
CA THR A 27 12.17 -4.03 -11.63
C THR A 27 11.31 -5.28 -11.43
N LYS A 28 11.27 -5.81 -10.19
CA LYS A 28 10.60 -7.09 -9.84
C LYS A 28 9.30 -6.91 -9.05
N ASN A 29 8.47 -5.95 -9.46
CA ASN A 29 7.20 -5.62 -8.82
C ASN A 29 6.00 -6.41 -9.40
N ASP A 30 6.19 -7.05 -10.55
CA ASP A 30 5.26 -7.96 -11.25
C ASP A 30 4.85 -9.15 -10.36
N ASN A 31 5.84 -9.76 -9.73
CA ASN A 31 5.66 -10.97 -8.95
C ASN A 31 4.87 -10.77 -7.64
N ALA A 32 4.53 -9.53 -7.26
CA ALA A 32 3.76 -9.24 -6.05
C ALA A 32 2.35 -9.89 -6.09
N ARG A 33 1.67 -9.84 -7.24
CA ARG A 33 0.33 -10.44 -7.42
C ARG A 33 0.36 -11.97 -7.31
N THR A 34 1.40 -12.60 -7.86
CA THR A 34 1.71 -14.04 -7.70
C THR A 34 2.01 -14.40 -6.24
N HIS A 35 2.81 -13.59 -5.53
CA HIS A 35 3.24 -13.88 -4.15
C HIS A 35 2.11 -13.71 -3.13
N MET A 36 1.22 -12.73 -3.34
CA MET A 36 -0.04 -12.62 -2.59
C MET A 36 -1.05 -13.74 -2.92
N GLY A 37 -0.71 -14.64 -3.86
CA GLY A 37 -1.53 -15.78 -4.23
C GLY A 37 -2.76 -15.43 -5.09
N ILE A 38 -2.89 -14.20 -5.58
CA ILE A 38 -4.10 -13.74 -6.29
C ILE A 38 -4.34 -14.58 -7.55
N GLU A 39 -3.29 -14.89 -8.32
CA GLU A 39 -3.39 -15.79 -9.49
C GLU A 39 -3.82 -17.22 -9.11
N THR A 40 -3.57 -17.65 -7.87
CA THR A 40 -4.06 -18.93 -7.33
C THR A 40 -5.52 -18.83 -6.91
N VAL A 41 -5.98 -17.68 -6.41
CA VAL A 41 -7.41 -17.39 -6.15
C VAL A 41 -8.17 -17.36 -7.48
N ASP A 42 -7.72 -16.56 -8.45
CA ASP A 42 -8.32 -16.42 -9.79
C ASP A 42 -8.49 -17.76 -10.51
N SER A 43 -7.52 -18.68 -10.35
CA SER A 43 -7.53 -19.99 -11.03
C SER A 43 -8.19 -21.13 -10.24
N PHE A 44 -8.23 -21.06 -8.90
CA PHE A 44 -8.91 -22.06 -8.07
C PHE A 44 -10.41 -21.74 -7.91
N PHE A 45 -10.74 -20.46 -7.69
CA PHE A 45 -12.10 -19.95 -7.65
C PHE A 45 -12.43 -19.30 -9.00
N VAL A 46 -12.83 -20.12 -9.98
CA VAL A 46 -13.25 -19.66 -11.32
C VAL A 46 -14.43 -18.69 -11.20
N THR A 47 -14.12 -17.40 -11.15
CA THR A 47 -15.04 -16.30 -10.89
C THR A 47 -14.55 -15.06 -11.64
N ASP A 48 -15.48 -14.31 -12.24
CA ASP A 48 -15.16 -13.07 -12.96
C ASP A 48 -15.09 -11.86 -11.99
N LEU A 49 -14.53 -12.05 -10.80
CA LEU A 49 -14.52 -11.08 -9.70
C LEU A 49 -13.21 -10.29 -9.62
N ASP A 50 -13.16 -9.15 -10.30
CA ASP A 50 -12.01 -8.24 -10.34
C ASP A 50 -12.15 -7.00 -9.42
N GLY A 51 -13.19 -6.96 -8.59
CA GLY A 51 -13.57 -5.81 -7.77
C GLY A 51 -14.54 -4.81 -8.44
N SER A 52 -14.98 -5.06 -9.68
CA SER A 52 -15.97 -4.24 -10.38
C SER A 52 -17.20 -3.93 -9.51
N GLY A 53 -17.54 -2.63 -9.42
CA GLY A 53 -18.66 -2.15 -8.60
C GLY A 53 -18.37 -1.97 -7.11
N GLN A 54 -17.15 -2.28 -6.65
CA GLN A 54 -16.69 -1.92 -5.30
C GLN A 54 -15.85 -0.64 -5.34
N THR A 55 -15.97 0.21 -4.31
CA THR A 55 -15.07 1.34 -4.08
C THR A 55 -14.13 1.03 -2.92
N VAL A 56 -12.83 1.19 -3.16
CA VAL A 56 -11.78 1.12 -2.14
C VAL A 56 -11.28 2.53 -1.85
N ALA A 57 -11.16 2.86 -0.57
CA ALA A 57 -10.51 4.08 -0.11
C ALA A 57 -9.03 3.82 0.19
N VAL A 58 -8.17 4.75 -0.22
CA VAL A 58 -6.74 4.78 0.09
C VAL A 58 -6.44 6.12 0.76
N GLY A 59 -6.00 6.06 2.02
CA GLY A 59 -5.47 7.21 2.74
C GLY A 59 -3.95 7.10 2.82
N ASP A 60 -3.23 7.93 2.09
CA ASP A 60 -1.78 7.81 1.87
C ASP A 60 -1.18 9.14 1.35
N SER A 61 0.11 9.20 0.99
CA SER A 61 0.80 10.47 0.61
C SER A 61 -0.03 11.31 -0.38
N GLY A 62 -0.27 10.76 -1.56
CA GLY A 62 -0.81 11.46 -2.70
C GLY A 62 -1.11 10.54 -3.86
N ILE A 63 -1.59 11.07 -4.99
CA ILE A 63 -1.76 10.25 -6.20
C ILE A 63 -1.43 10.96 -7.52
N ASP A 64 -0.57 10.34 -8.31
CA ASP A 64 -0.51 10.51 -9.77
C ASP A 64 -1.81 9.98 -10.39
N HIS A 65 -2.80 10.86 -10.50
CA HIS A 65 -4.13 10.51 -11.00
C HIS A 65 -4.17 10.25 -12.51
N ASP A 66 -3.20 10.77 -13.26
CA ASP A 66 -3.07 10.62 -14.70
C ASP A 66 -1.97 9.62 -15.11
N HIS A 67 -1.43 8.88 -14.13
CA HIS A 67 -0.60 7.68 -14.29
C HIS A 67 -1.11 6.76 -15.38
N GLY A 68 -2.44 6.67 -15.58
CA GLY A 68 -3.09 5.99 -16.70
C GLY A 68 -3.59 4.59 -16.36
N ASP A 69 -3.20 4.04 -15.21
CA ASP A 69 -3.72 2.77 -14.73
C ASP A 69 -5.10 2.91 -14.03
N PHE A 70 -5.47 4.12 -13.60
CA PHE A 70 -6.71 4.46 -12.88
C PHE A 70 -7.82 5.07 -13.75
N THR A 71 -7.65 5.12 -15.07
CA THR A 71 -8.53 5.85 -16.01
C THR A 71 -10.01 5.52 -15.79
N ASN A 72 -10.82 6.58 -15.61
CA ASN A 72 -12.26 6.54 -15.32
C ASN A 72 -12.70 5.80 -14.04
N ARG A 73 -11.77 5.35 -13.18
CA ARG A 73 -12.10 4.62 -11.94
C ARG A 73 -11.86 5.40 -10.65
N ILE A 74 -11.20 6.55 -10.71
CA ILE A 74 -11.12 7.50 -9.59
C ILE A 74 -12.48 8.18 -9.41
N VAL A 75 -13.22 7.83 -8.36
CA VAL A 75 -14.54 8.40 -8.04
C VAL A 75 -14.45 9.65 -7.15
N GLY A 76 -13.31 9.87 -6.50
CA GLY A 76 -13.01 11.10 -5.77
C GLY A 76 -11.56 11.17 -5.30
N ARG A 77 -11.08 12.41 -5.10
CA ARG A 77 -9.79 12.76 -4.46
C ARG A 77 -10.04 13.90 -3.49
N THR A 78 -9.39 13.90 -2.34
CA THR A 78 -9.44 15.01 -1.37
C THR A 78 -8.14 15.09 -0.59
N SER A 79 -7.69 16.31 -0.26
CA SER A 79 -6.66 16.52 0.78
C SER A 79 -7.31 16.38 2.14
N VAL A 80 -6.63 15.73 3.08
CA VAL A 80 -6.95 15.80 4.52
C VAL A 80 -5.92 16.60 5.33
N THR A 81 -4.91 17.16 4.66
CA THR A 81 -3.82 17.96 5.22
C THR A 81 -4.27 19.42 5.45
N PRO A 82 -4.26 19.95 6.69
CA PRO A 82 -4.73 21.30 6.96
C PRO A 82 -3.80 22.40 6.42
N GLY A 83 -4.24 23.07 5.36
CA GLY A 83 -3.50 24.15 4.70
C GLY A 83 -3.10 23.81 3.27
N ASP A 84 -2.91 22.52 2.99
CA ASP A 84 -2.70 22.01 1.65
C ASP A 84 -4.02 21.53 1.01
N SER A 85 -4.19 21.83 -0.28
CA SER A 85 -5.31 21.38 -1.11
C SER A 85 -4.88 20.48 -2.28
N SER A 86 -3.58 20.19 -2.35
CA SER A 86 -2.98 19.23 -3.27
C SER A 86 -3.53 17.82 -3.06
N THR A 87 -3.48 17.04 -4.12
CA THR A 87 -3.69 15.58 -4.09
C THR A 87 -2.73 14.87 -5.04
N ALA A 88 -1.67 15.58 -5.47
CA ALA A 88 -0.55 15.02 -6.21
C ALA A 88 0.32 14.15 -5.28
N ASP A 89 1.29 13.44 -5.84
CA ASP A 89 2.25 12.59 -5.11
C ASP A 89 3.69 13.06 -5.44
N PRO A 90 4.10 14.27 -5.01
CA PRO A 90 5.31 14.91 -5.54
C PRO A 90 6.62 14.40 -4.91
N SER A 91 6.52 13.70 -3.78
CA SER A 91 7.62 13.37 -2.88
C SER A 91 8.34 12.07 -3.27
N ASP A 92 7.74 10.91 -3.01
CA ASP A 92 8.34 9.59 -3.27
C ASP A 92 7.48 8.63 -4.10
N GLY A 93 6.19 8.92 -4.31
CA GLY A 93 5.27 8.09 -5.08
C GLY A 93 4.57 6.97 -4.27
N HIS A 94 4.64 7.00 -2.94
CA HIS A 94 4.15 5.91 -2.07
C HIS A 94 2.63 5.67 -2.24
N GLY A 95 1.80 6.71 -2.17
CA GLY A 95 0.35 6.61 -2.31
C GLY A 95 -0.09 6.13 -3.70
N THR A 96 0.62 6.54 -4.74
CA THR A 96 0.44 6.02 -6.12
C THR A 96 0.80 4.54 -6.20
N HIS A 97 1.91 4.11 -5.59
CA HIS A 97 2.32 2.70 -5.56
C HIS A 97 1.31 1.83 -4.81
N VAL A 98 0.80 2.31 -3.68
CA VAL A 98 -0.27 1.68 -2.89
C VAL A 98 -1.55 1.56 -3.72
N ALA A 99 -2.01 2.64 -4.35
CA ALA A 99 -3.21 2.61 -5.20
C ALA A 99 -3.05 1.67 -6.41
N CYS A 100 -1.88 1.63 -7.04
CA CYS A 100 -1.55 0.67 -8.10
C CYS A 100 -1.59 -0.79 -7.60
N THR A 101 -1.04 -1.07 -6.41
CA THR A 101 -1.05 -2.40 -5.79
C THR A 101 -2.47 -2.86 -5.47
N VAL A 102 -3.33 -1.96 -4.98
CA VAL A 102 -4.75 -2.25 -4.70
C VAL A 102 -5.53 -2.52 -5.98
N LEU A 103 -5.51 -1.61 -6.95
CA LEU A 103 -6.46 -1.61 -8.07
C LEU A 103 -5.90 -1.07 -9.40
N GLY A 104 -4.59 -0.98 -9.60
CA GLY A 104 -3.99 -0.63 -10.89
C GLY A 104 -4.47 -1.58 -12.00
N SER A 105 -4.84 -1.06 -13.17
CA SER A 105 -5.32 -1.92 -14.26
C SER A 105 -4.22 -2.75 -14.93
N GLY A 106 -2.95 -2.42 -14.69
CA GLY A 106 -1.81 -2.94 -15.44
C GLY A 106 -1.77 -2.45 -16.89
N MET A 107 -2.64 -1.53 -17.31
CA MET A 107 -2.85 -1.17 -18.72
C MET A 107 -1.55 -0.77 -19.43
N ARG A 108 -0.68 0.00 -18.75
CA ARG A 108 0.62 0.45 -19.27
C ARG A 108 1.68 -0.64 -19.38
N SER A 109 1.34 -1.85 -18.94
CA SER A 109 2.19 -3.05 -18.92
C SER A 109 1.50 -4.27 -19.56
N SER A 110 0.42 -4.05 -20.31
CA SER A 110 -0.41 -5.11 -20.89
C SER A 110 -0.94 -6.14 -19.87
N GLY A 111 -1.18 -5.68 -18.63
CA GLY A 111 -1.65 -6.49 -17.51
C GLY A 111 -0.56 -7.01 -16.55
N THR A 112 0.73 -6.84 -16.88
CA THR A 112 1.85 -7.43 -16.10
C THR A 112 1.97 -6.91 -14.66
N TYR A 113 1.62 -5.65 -14.41
CA TYR A 113 1.60 -5.03 -13.08
C TYR A 113 0.18 -4.63 -12.66
N ASN A 114 -0.83 -5.47 -12.91
CA ASN A 114 -2.18 -5.21 -12.41
C ASN A 114 -2.27 -5.42 -10.88
N GLY A 115 -3.18 -4.69 -10.24
CA GLY A 115 -3.43 -4.77 -8.80
C GLY A 115 -4.21 -6.03 -8.40
N VAL A 116 -4.54 -6.09 -7.11
CA VAL A 116 -5.40 -7.15 -6.55
C VAL A 116 -6.81 -7.10 -7.14
N ALA A 117 -7.41 -5.90 -7.19
CA ALA A 117 -8.78 -5.65 -7.62
C ALA A 117 -8.84 -4.65 -8.81
N PRO A 118 -8.38 -5.04 -10.02
CA PRO A 118 -8.18 -4.11 -11.15
C PRO A 118 -9.47 -3.52 -11.75
N GLY A 119 -10.65 -4.03 -11.39
CA GLY A 119 -11.96 -3.46 -11.77
C GLY A 119 -12.53 -2.46 -10.76
N ALA A 120 -11.98 -2.38 -9.55
CA ALA A 120 -12.51 -1.54 -8.47
C ALA A 120 -12.39 -0.03 -8.74
N SER A 121 -13.26 0.76 -8.09
CA SER A 121 -13.18 2.22 -8.04
C SER A 121 -12.31 2.71 -6.88
N LEU A 122 -11.66 3.86 -7.08
CA LEU A 122 -10.74 4.47 -6.12
C LEU A 122 -11.33 5.76 -5.54
N TYR A 123 -11.37 5.85 -4.22
CA TYR A 123 -11.50 7.11 -3.49
C TYR A 123 -10.17 7.42 -2.79
N PHE A 124 -9.52 8.53 -3.12
CA PHE A 124 -8.20 8.86 -2.57
C PHE A 124 -8.25 9.99 -1.55
N GLN A 125 -7.53 9.82 -0.45
CA GLN A 125 -7.37 10.81 0.61
C GLN A 125 -5.87 11.10 0.76
N ALA A 126 -5.42 12.22 0.19
CA ALA A 126 -4.03 12.65 0.25
C ALA A 126 -3.71 13.19 1.64
N MET A 127 -2.62 12.70 2.21
CA MET A 127 -2.19 12.95 3.59
C MET A 127 -0.81 13.62 3.67
N GLU A 128 -0.07 13.71 2.57
CA GLU A 128 1.18 14.48 2.56
C GLU A 128 0.90 15.99 2.64
N ASP A 129 1.92 16.72 3.08
CA ASP A 129 2.04 18.17 3.02
C ASP A 129 3.13 18.48 1.98
N ASP A 130 2.74 19.01 0.81
CA ASP A 130 3.64 19.21 -0.35
C ASP A 130 4.87 20.10 0.01
N ASP A 131 4.79 20.94 1.05
CA ASP A 131 5.89 21.80 1.52
C ASP A 131 6.88 21.07 2.45
N THR A 132 6.49 19.94 3.07
CA THR A 132 7.32 19.25 4.09
C THR A 132 7.62 17.77 3.81
N GLY A 133 6.86 17.10 2.94
CA GLY A 133 7.01 15.67 2.67
C GLY A 133 6.63 14.78 3.86
N ALA A 134 5.74 15.26 4.73
CA ALA A 134 5.32 14.57 5.94
C ALA A 134 3.83 14.20 5.90
N LEU A 135 3.49 12.97 6.30
CA LEU A 135 2.10 12.54 6.42
C LEU A 135 1.41 13.21 7.62
N TYR A 136 0.44 14.06 7.35
CA TYR A 136 -0.41 14.69 8.35
C TYR A 136 -1.54 13.73 8.78
N SER A 137 -1.53 13.30 10.04
CA SER A 137 -2.67 12.55 10.60
C SER A 137 -3.87 13.48 10.79
N TYR A 138 -4.77 13.46 9.81
CA TYR A 138 -6.16 13.87 10.02
C TYR A 138 -6.83 12.96 11.07
N GLY A 139 -7.99 13.39 11.61
CA GLY A 139 -8.75 12.58 12.54
C GLY A 139 -9.34 11.35 11.85
N ILE A 140 -8.92 10.15 12.24
CA ILE A 140 -9.34 8.87 11.64
C ILE A 140 -10.86 8.77 11.56
N ASN A 141 -11.57 9.22 12.61
CA ASN A 141 -13.04 9.21 12.64
C ASN A 141 -13.66 9.91 11.42
N SER A 142 -13.11 11.07 11.05
CA SER A 142 -13.58 11.89 9.93
C SER A 142 -13.05 11.38 8.57
N MET A 143 -11.80 10.87 8.54
CA MET A 143 -11.22 10.23 7.35
C MET A 143 -12.08 9.07 6.87
N LEU A 144 -12.38 8.12 7.77
CA LEU A 144 -13.21 6.94 7.49
C LEU A 144 -14.64 7.34 7.12
N ASN A 145 -15.24 8.34 7.79
CA ASN A 145 -16.56 8.87 7.41
C ASN A 145 -16.58 9.41 5.96
N SER A 146 -15.56 10.15 5.54
CA SER A 146 -15.50 10.73 4.18
C SER A 146 -15.45 9.63 3.12
N ALA A 147 -14.61 8.61 3.33
CA ALA A 147 -14.55 7.42 2.49
C ALA A 147 -15.87 6.64 2.44
N TYR A 148 -16.48 6.37 3.61
CA TYR A 148 -17.76 5.67 3.70
C TYR A 148 -18.87 6.39 2.92
N ASN A 149 -18.94 7.72 3.06
CA ASN A 149 -19.91 8.59 2.38
C ASN A 149 -19.65 8.70 0.86
N ALA A 150 -18.41 8.52 0.42
CA ALA A 150 -18.05 8.35 -0.99
C ALA A 150 -18.35 6.93 -1.53
N GLY A 151 -18.98 6.06 -0.73
CA GLY A 151 -19.38 4.71 -1.11
C GLY A 151 -18.30 3.65 -0.92
N ALA A 152 -17.16 3.96 -0.29
CA ALA A 152 -16.13 2.96 -0.02
C ALA A 152 -16.58 1.97 1.07
N ARG A 153 -16.25 0.69 0.87
CA ARG A 153 -16.48 -0.39 1.87
C ARG A 153 -15.21 -1.09 2.31
N LEU A 154 -14.09 -0.75 1.67
CA LEU A 154 -12.74 -1.07 2.13
C LEU A 154 -11.97 0.24 2.29
N HIS A 155 -11.13 0.34 3.32
CA HIS A 155 -10.19 1.44 3.51
C HIS A 155 -8.81 0.87 3.84
N THR A 156 -7.76 1.27 3.10
CA THR A 156 -6.39 0.87 3.39
C THR A 156 -5.51 2.08 3.70
N ASN A 157 -4.54 1.85 4.58
CA ASN A 157 -3.65 2.86 5.16
C ASN A 157 -2.26 2.21 5.30
N SER A 158 -1.32 2.55 4.40
CA SER A 158 -0.02 1.86 4.35
C SER A 158 1.03 2.50 5.27
N TRP A 159 0.57 3.10 6.37
CA TRP A 159 1.35 3.94 7.28
C TRP A 159 0.95 3.68 8.75
N GLY A 160 1.75 4.23 9.66
CA GLY A 160 1.52 4.18 11.10
C GLY A 160 2.29 5.30 11.83
N ALA A 161 2.02 5.48 13.12
CA ALA A 161 2.67 6.48 13.94
C ALA A 161 4.11 6.05 14.29
N GLY A 162 5.09 6.91 13.99
CA GLY A 162 6.52 6.71 14.33
C GLY A 162 6.86 6.80 15.84
N SER A 163 5.90 6.56 16.71
CA SER A 163 6.07 6.43 18.17
C SER A 163 4.81 5.81 18.79
N GLY A 164 4.92 5.24 20.00
CA GLY A 164 3.78 4.59 20.67
C GLY A 164 3.44 3.22 20.08
N HIS A 165 4.43 2.54 19.50
CA HIS A 165 4.35 1.15 19.05
C HIS A 165 3.84 0.26 20.20
N GLY A 166 2.99 -0.72 19.89
CA GLY A 166 2.28 -1.55 20.87
C GLY A 166 1.08 -0.87 21.54
N SER A 167 1.10 0.45 21.75
CA SER A 167 0.08 1.18 22.52
C SER A 167 -1.25 1.35 21.78
N TYR A 168 -2.36 1.36 22.52
CA TYR A 168 -3.68 1.71 21.98
C TYR A 168 -3.83 3.25 21.94
N SER A 169 -3.80 3.85 20.74
CA SER A 169 -3.84 5.31 20.55
C SER A 169 -5.27 5.85 20.36
N THR A 170 -5.47 7.17 20.48
CA THR A 170 -6.75 7.82 20.14
C THR A 170 -7.15 7.61 18.67
N GLN A 171 -6.19 7.51 17.74
CA GLN A 171 -6.47 7.12 16.35
C GLN A 171 -6.99 5.67 16.24
N SER A 172 -6.57 4.81 17.17
CA SER A 172 -7.01 3.42 17.25
C SER A 172 -8.43 3.32 17.82
N GLU A 173 -8.76 4.21 18.78
CA GLU A 173 -10.10 4.40 19.31
C GLU A 173 -11.07 4.96 18.25
N ASP A 174 -10.65 5.96 17.48
CA ASP A 174 -11.39 6.49 16.33
C ASP A 174 -11.73 5.41 15.29
N ALA A 175 -10.79 4.49 15.02
CA ALA A 175 -10.98 3.37 14.09
C ALA A 175 -11.96 2.33 14.65
N ASP A 176 -11.82 1.98 15.93
CA ASP A 176 -12.73 1.07 16.64
C ASP A 176 -14.16 1.63 16.73
N ASP A 177 -14.34 2.94 17.01
CA ASP A 177 -15.65 3.62 17.05
C ASP A 177 -16.39 3.52 15.71
N ARG A 178 -15.71 3.82 14.59
CA ARG A 178 -16.33 3.83 13.26
C ARG A 178 -16.69 2.44 12.77
N THR A 179 -15.74 1.51 12.81
CA THR A 179 -15.97 0.10 12.44
C THR A 179 -17.07 -0.52 13.30
N SER A 180 -17.00 -0.36 14.63
CA SER A 180 -18.03 -0.83 15.56
C SER A 180 -19.40 -0.19 15.31
N THR A 181 -19.46 1.07 14.89
CA THR A 181 -20.73 1.73 14.56
C THR A 181 -21.35 1.09 13.31
N TRP A 182 -20.59 0.87 12.25
CA TRP A 182 -21.12 0.29 11.02
C TRP A 182 -21.51 -1.19 11.16
N ASP A 183 -20.80 -1.95 11.99
CA ASP A 183 -21.12 -3.37 12.23
C ASP A 183 -22.29 -3.58 13.21
N GLN A 184 -22.56 -2.63 14.14
CA GLN A 184 -23.66 -2.76 15.11
C GLN A 184 -25.04 -2.40 14.56
N TYR A 185 -25.13 -1.51 13.57
CA TYR A 185 -26.43 -1.02 13.06
C TYR A 185 -26.71 -1.54 11.66
N TRP A 186 -27.74 -2.39 11.53
CA TRP A 186 -28.23 -2.97 10.26
C TRP A 186 -28.60 -1.96 9.15
N SER A 187 -28.71 -0.67 9.49
CA SER A 187 -28.90 0.46 8.56
C SER A 187 -27.60 0.91 7.87
N HIS A 188 -26.48 0.25 8.17
CA HIS A 188 -25.17 0.50 7.56
C HIS A 188 -24.68 -0.76 6.84
N GLU A 189 -23.81 -0.54 5.86
CA GLU A 189 -23.05 -1.58 5.18
C GLU A 189 -21.66 -1.57 5.80
N GLY A 190 -21.20 -2.66 6.43
CA GLY A 190 -19.92 -2.68 7.16
C GLY A 190 -18.73 -2.22 6.31
N MET A 191 -17.72 -1.62 6.97
CA MET A 191 -16.49 -1.15 6.30
C MET A 191 -15.28 -1.89 6.84
N THR A 192 -14.56 -2.61 5.97
CA THR A 192 -13.29 -3.25 6.33
C THR A 192 -12.18 -2.22 6.32
N VAL A 193 -11.58 -1.94 7.48
CA VAL A 193 -10.46 -1.01 7.62
C VAL A 193 -9.16 -1.78 7.83
N LEU A 194 -8.14 -1.44 7.04
CA LEU A 194 -6.81 -2.05 7.05
C LEU A 194 -5.74 -1.01 7.41
N PHE A 195 -4.77 -1.43 8.22
CA PHE A 195 -3.55 -0.68 8.53
C PHE A 195 -2.32 -1.57 8.35
N ALA A 196 -1.20 -0.99 7.92
CA ALA A 196 0.10 -1.65 8.01
C ALA A 196 0.45 -1.95 9.48
N ALA A 197 1.16 -3.06 9.72
CA ALA A 197 1.67 -3.38 11.07
C ALA A 197 2.76 -2.40 11.55
N GLY A 198 3.46 -1.76 10.61
CA GLY A 198 4.66 -0.95 10.87
C GLY A 198 5.95 -1.62 10.40
N ASN A 199 7.04 -0.86 10.45
CA ASN A 199 8.39 -1.23 9.99
C ASN A 199 9.43 -1.19 11.14
N GLU A 200 9.03 -1.59 12.35
CA GLU A 200 9.80 -1.45 13.61
C GLU A 200 10.25 -2.79 14.24
N ARG A 201 10.19 -3.90 13.48
CA ARG A 201 10.62 -5.29 13.84
C ARG A 201 9.98 -5.91 15.09
N ASP A 202 10.40 -5.46 16.27
CA ASP A 202 10.18 -6.04 17.59
C ASP A 202 9.85 -4.95 18.63
N ASP A 203 9.89 -3.66 18.25
CA ASP A 203 9.50 -2.52 19.09
C ASP A 203 7.97 -2.42 19.25
N GLY A 204 7.19 -3.15 18.42
CA GLY A 204 5.74 -3.30 18.51
C GLY A 204 4.98 -2.89 17.25
N VAL A 205 3.69 -3.23 17.19
CA VAL A 205 2.79 -2.80 16.09
C VAL A 205 2.53 -1.30 16.17
N SER A 206 2.70 -0.58 15.06
CA SER A 206 2.44 0.85 15.01
C SER A 206 0.94 1.18 15.00
N PRO A 207 0.46 2.11 15.86
CA PRO A 207 -0.90 2.63 15.76
C PRO A 207 -1.12 3.37 14.43
N PRO A 208 -2.32 3.37 13.82
CA PRO A 208 -3.59 2.84 14.35
C PRO A 208 -3.77 1.31 14.20
N GLY A 209 -2.76 0.59 13.70
CA GLY A 209 -2.78 -0.88 13.57
C GLY A 209 -2.94 -1.64 14.89
N THR A 210 -2.88 -0.97 16.04
CA THR A 210 -3.18 -1.52 17.37
C THR A 210 -4.68 -1.50 17.74
N ALA A 211 -5.56 -0.94 16.89
CA ALA A 211 -7.02 -0.98 17.06
C ALA A 211 -7.58 -2.42 17.04
N LYS A 212 -8.74 -2.66 17.66
CA LYS A 212 -9.31 -4.01 17.86
C LYS A 212 -10.04 -4.53 16.61
N ASN A 213 -10.77 -3.63 15.93
CA ASN A 213 -11.70 -3.97 14.85
C ASN A 213 -11.12 -3.74 13.44
N VAL A 214 -9.82 -3.42 13.34
CA VAL A 214 -9.10 -3.26 12.07
C VAL A 214 -8.30 -4.52 11.72
N ILE A 215 -8.12 -4.78 10.43
CA ILE A 215 -7.15 -5.76 9.94
C ILE A 215 -5.76 -5.11 9.96
N THR A 216 -4.79 -5.76 10.58
CA THR A 216 -3.40 -5.28 10.64
C THR A 216 -2.54 -6.18 9.77
N VAL A 217 -1.76 -5.60 8.85
CA VAL A 217 -1.07 -6.34 7.80
C VAL A 217 0.44 -6.28 7.99
N GLY A 218 1.04 -7.42 8.33
CA GLY A 218 2.49 -7.60 8.39
C GLY A 218 3.10 -7.90 7.01
N GLY A 219 4.37 -7.53 6.83
CA GLY A 219 5.12 -7.81 5.61
C GLY A 219 5.81 -9.18 5.64
N HIS A 220 5.69 -9.96 4.56
CA HIS A 220 6.47 -11.18 4.34
C HIS A 220 7.58 -10.94 3.29
N LYS A 221 8.57 -11.83 3.20
CA LYS A 221 9.65 -11.70 2.22
C LYS A 221 9.19 -12.07 0.81
N ASN A 222 9.72 -11.37 -0.21
CA ASN A 222 9.57 -11.79 -1.60
C ASN A 222 10.13 -13.22 -1.82
N ARG A 223 9.36 -14.08 -2.49
CA ARG A 223 9.63 -15.52 -2.71
C ARG A 223 11.05 -15.84 -3.23
N TYR A 224 11.63 -14.98 -4.06
CA TYR A 224 12.95 -15.21 -4.64
C TYR A 224 14.12 -14.99 -3.67
N SER A 225 13.85 -14.49 -2.45
CA SER A 225 14.82 -14.49 -1.35
C SER A 225 15.02 -15.88 -0.69
N GLY A 226 14.28 -16.90 -1.16
CA GLY A 226 14.34 -18.28 -0.68
C GLY A 226 13.19 -18.68 0.26
N SER A 227 12.51 -17.69 0.85
CA SER A 227 11.55 -17.92 1.94
C SER A 227 10.30 -17.02 1.82
N PRO A 228 9.32 -17.34 0.95
CA PRO A 228 8.06 -16.58 0.86
C PRO A 228 7.29 -16.53 2.19
N ASP A 229 7.33 -17.63 2.94
CA ASP A 229 6.56 -17.81 4.18
C ASP A 229 7.31 -17.27 5.43
N GLU A 230 8.44 -16.57 5.24
CA GLU A 230 9.14 -15.86 6.31
C GLU A 230 8.71 -14.40 6.42
N MET A 231 8.54 -13.94 7.67
CA MET A 231 8.32 -12.53 7.99
C MET A 231 9.44 -11.65 7.43
N TYR A 232 9.09 -10.50 6.85
CA TYR A 232 10.05 -9.50 6.42
C TYR A 232 10.80 -8.92 7.63
N TYR A 233 12.10 -8.68 7.49
CA TYR A 233 12.96 -8.32 8.63
C TYR A 233 12.59 -7.00 9.30
N TRP A 234 11.90 -6.08 8.61
CA TRP A 234 11.39 -4.84 9.21
C TRP A 234 9.94 -4.91 9.69
N SER A 235 9.14 -5.89 9.26
CA SER A 235 7.73 -5.97 9.68
C SER A 235 7.62 -6.01 11.21
N SER A 236 6.89 -5.05 11.76
CA SER A 236 6.50 -5.02 13.17
C SER A 236 5.67 -6.25 13.54
N ARG A 237 5.66 -6.55 14.84
CA ARG A 237 5.09 -7.78 15.43
C ARG A 237 4.28 -7.43 16.67
N GLY A 238 3.20 -8.18 16.91
CA GLY A 238 2.50 -8.16 18.19
C GLY A 238 3.23 -8.93 19.30
N PRO A 239 2.66 -8.98 20.51
CA PRO A 239 1.35 -8.44 20.88
C PRO A 239 1.33 -6.91 21.00
N THR A 240 0.15 -6.34 21.22
CA THR A 240 0.00 -4.96 21.73
C THR A 240 0.39 -4.88 23.21
N ASP A 241 0.57 -3.66 23.73
CA ASP A 241 0.92 -3.41 25.15
C ASP A 241 -0.09 -4.01 26.13
N ASP A 242 -1.36 -4.05 25.74
CA ASP A 242 -2.46 -4.66 26.49
C ASP A 242 -2.64 -6.18 26.21
N GLY A 243 -1.66 -6.80 25.55
CA GLY A 243 -1.55 -8.26 25.38
C GLY A 243 -2.46 -8.86 24.31
N ARG A 244 -3.07 -8.05 23.43
CA ARG A 244 -3.87 -8.57 22.31
C ARG A 244 -2.98 -9.05 21.18
N LEU A 245 -3.45 -10.05 20.44
CA LEU A 245 -2.79 -10.54 19.24
C LEU A 245 -2.98 -9.57 18.07
N LYS A 246 -1.87 -9.29 17.39
CA LYS A 246 -1.74 -8.58 16.10
C LYS A 246 -0.54 -9.15 15.37
#